data_AF-A0A0B1TPZ8-F1
#
_entry.id   AF-A0A0B1TPZ8-F1
#
_cell.length_a   1.000
_cell.length_b   1.000
_cell.length_c   1.000
_cell.angle_alpha   90.00
_cell.angle_beta   90.00
_cell.angle_gamma   90.00
#
_symmetry.space_group_name_H-M   'P 1'
#
loop_
_entity.id
_entity.type
_entity.pdbx_description
1 polymer ?
#
loop_
_entity_poly.entity_id
_entity_poly.type
_entity_poly.pdbx_seq_one_letter_code
_entity_poly.pdbx_strand_id
1 'polypeptide(L)'
;MAGRRQSVTAQISRQARRLSAAIVPQLTKIDPVSILQKVEGVEIKLDDITQYQKAVDQYILHNVVQFDPVDFNVLDPGGYRILQASLYPEGLMVHEGKRKVCEVSLSNDEESPSCIAKIKHPVTSMTVYEFRDMGGTICVTSNTDELQGTTIMPNREGWMRLLYCCGCTFSREKWLVVTQDTTRAIIIPVSPFFHENSIKSTKKVQNHE
;
A
#
# COMPACT_ATOMS: atom_id res chain seq x y z
N MET A 1 25.49 36.50 -37.25
CA MET A 1 24.08 36.06 -37.18
C MET A 1 23.89 34.95 -36.13
N ALA A 2 24.01 35.26 -34.82
CA ALA A 2 24.02 34.24 -33.75
C ALA A 2 22.97 34.42 -32.64
N GLY A 3 22.11 35.45 -32.70
CA GLY A 3 21.13 35.75 -31.62
C GLY A 3 19.77 35.06 -31.73
N ARG A 4 19.41 34.49 -32.89
CA ARG A 4 18.03 34.00 -33.15
C ARG A 4 17.78 32.55 -32.73
N ARG A 5 18.82 31.70 -32.68
CA ARG A 5 18.71 30.28 -32.30
C ARG A 5 18.67 30.06 -30.78
N GLN A 6 19.36 30.88 -29.99
CA GLN A 6 19.38 30.76 -28.51
C GLN A 6 18.00 31.05 -27.88
N SER A 7 17.20 31.93 -28.50
CA SER A 7 15.85 32.30 -28.04
C SER A 7 14.83 31.17 -28.20
N VAL A 8 14.87 30.45 -29.33
CA VAL A 8 13.94 29.35 -29.61
C VAL A 8 14.19 28.16 -28.69
N THR A 9 15.45 27.77 -28.48
CA THR A 9 15.80 26.67 -27.55
C THR A 9 15.40 27.01 -26.11
N ALA A 10 15.59 28.27 -25.68
CA ALA A 10 15.16 28.72 -24.36
C ALA A 10 13.63 28.73 -24.21
N GLN A 11 12.90 29.14 -25.24
CA GLN A 11 11.43 29.11 -25.26
C GLN A 11 10.88 27.68 -25.23
N ILE A 12 11.44 26.77 -26.05
CA ILE A 12 11.09 25.34 -26.05
C ILE A 12 11.40 24.73 -24.69
N SER A 13 12.57 25.01 -24.11
CA SER A 13 12.93 24.51 -22.78
C SER A 13 11.98 25.02 -21.70
N ARG A 14 11.55 26.28 -21.79
CA ARG A 14 10.59 26.86 -20.85
C ARG A 14 9.19 26.28 -21.03
N GLN A 15 8.75 26.04 -22.26
CA GLN A 15 7.47 25.37 -22.54
C GLN A 15 7.50 23.90 -22.11
N ALA A 16 8.60 23.19 -22.36
CA ALA A 16 8.82 21.82 -21.88
C ALA A 16 8.79 21.78 -20.35
N ARG A 17 9.48 22.68 -19.64
CA ARG A 17 9.40 22.76 -18.18
C ARG A 17 8.00 23.08 -17.66
N ARG A 18 7.26 23.97 -18.33
CA ARG A 18 5.86 24.28 -17.98
C ARG A 18 4.94 23.09 -18.21
N LEU A 19 5.13 22.38 -19.33
CA LEU A 19 4.41 21.16 -19.65
C LEU A 19 4.72 20.06 -18.63
N SER A 20 6.00 19.81 -18.33
CA SER A 20 6.42 18.89 -17.27
C SER A 20 5.86 19.29 -15.92
N ALA A 21 5.92 20.57 -15.54
CA ALA A 21 5.35 21.05 -14.27
C ALA A 21 3.82 20.90 -14.20
N ALA A 22 3.13 20.93 -15.35
CA ALA A 22 1.68 20.69 -15.41
C ALA A 22 1.32 19.20 -15.43
N ILE A 23 2.14 18.38 -16.09
CA ILE A 23 1.90 16.94 -16.28
C ILE A 23 2.38 16.13 -15.07
N VAL A 24 3.57 16.41 -14.53
CA VAL A 24 4.18 15.65 -13.44
C VAL A 24 3.24 15.49 -12.24
N PRO A 25 2.55 16.55 -11.73
CA PRO A 25 1.60 16.40 -10.64
C PRO A 25 0.40 15.49 -10.95
N GLN A 26 0.05 15.31 -12.22
CA GLN A 26 -1.03 14.40 -12.66
C GLN A 26 -0.52 12.96 -12.79
N LEU A 27 0.79 12.76 -13.03
CA LEU A 27 1.42 11.44 -13.11
C LEU A 27 1.90 10.91 -11.75
N THR A 28 1.92 11.77 -10.73
CA THR A 28 2.33 11.44 -9.35
C THR A 28 1.15 11.38 -8.38
N LYS A 29 -0.10 11.41 -8.86
CA LYS A 29 -1.30 11.26 -8.01
C LYS A 29 -2.02 9.97 -8.35
N ILE A 30 -2.36 9.20 -7.33
CA ILE A 30 -3.28 8.08 -7.48
C ILE A 30 -4.68 8.62 -7.23
N ASP A 31 -5.59 8.38 -8.18
CA ASP A 31 -6.98 8.76 -8.01
C ASP A 31 -7.54 8.12 -6.74
N PRO A 32 -8.31 8.87 -5.92
CA PRO A 32 -8.96 8.28 -4.78
C PRO A 32 -9.91 7.15 -5.23
N VAL A 33 -9.79 6.00 -4.57
CA VAL A 33 -10.72 4.89 -4.77
C VAL A 33 -12.05 5.28 -4.13
N SER A 34 -13.01 5.68 -4.96
CA SER A 34 -14.27 6.28 -4.50
C SER A 34 -15.06 5.38 -3.55
N ILE A 35 -15.01 4.06 -3.73
CA ILE A 35 -15.69 3.11 -2.84
C ILE A 35 -15.04 3.05 -1.47
N LEU A 36 -13.71 3.15 -1.38
CA LEU A 36 -13.00 3.19 -0.10
C LEU A 36 -13.31 4.46 0.69
N GLN A 37 -13.75 5.55 0.06
CA GLN A 37 -14.16 6.77 0.77
C GLN A 37 -15.51 6.61 1.47
N LYS A 38 -16.40 5.77 0.93
CA LYS A 38 -17.78 5.60 1.40
C LYS A 38 -17.94 4.57 2.53
N VAL A 39 -17.02 3.62 2.63
CA VAL A 39 -17.06 2.57 3.67
C VAL A 39 -16.35 3.03 4.94
N GLU A 40 -16.89 2.64 6.09
CA GLU A 40 -16.33 2.92 7.43
C GLU A 40 -15.10 2.06 7.73
N GLY A 41 -15.02 0.89 7.11
CA GLY A 41 -13.90 -0.02 7.23
C GLY A 41 -13.96 -1.11 6.18
N VAL A 42 -12.87 -1.85 6.06
CA VAL A 42 -12.72 -2.95 5.11
C VAL A 42 -12.10 -4.16 5.80
N GLU A 43 -12.41 -5.33 5.29
CA GLU A 43 -11.75 -6.58 5.68
C GLU A 43 -10.96 -7.12 4.49
N ILE A 44 -9.66 -7.29 4.66
CA ILE A 44 -8.78 -7.91 3.67
C ILE A 44 -8.70 -9.38 4.03
N LYS A 45 -9.16 -10.27 3.17
CA LYS A 45 -9.21 -11.71 3.41
C LYS A 45 -8.48 -12.46 2.31
N LEU A 46 -7.66 -13.44 2.69
CA LEU A 46 -7.06 -14.38 1.74
C LEU A 46 -8.15 -15.20 1.05
N ASP A 47 -8.12 -15.29 -0.28
CA ASP A 47 -9.12 -16.01 -1.05
C ASP A 47 -9.00 -17.53 -0.87
N ASP A 48 -7.78 -18.07 -1.06
CA ASP A 48 -7.48 -19.50 -0.93
C ASP A 48 -6.21 -19.74 -0.07
N ILE A 49 -6.39 -20.36 1.09
CA ILE A 49 -5.28 -20.73 1.98
C ILE A 49 -4.37 -21.81 1.38
N THR A 50 -4.92 -22.72 0.58
CA THR A 50 -4.15 -23.79 -0.04
C THR A 50 -3.26 -23.23 -1.16
N GLN A 51 -3.73 -22.22 -1.88
CA GLN A 51 -2.93 -21.47 -2.85
C GLN A 51 -1.76 -20.76 -2.16
N TYR A 52 -2.01 -20.08 -1.03
CA TYR A 52 -0.95 -19.45 -0.25
C TYR A 52 0.09 -20.46 0.25
N GLN A 53 -0.35 -21.58 0.82
CA GLN A 53 0.57 -22.62 1.30
C GLN A 53 1.46 -23.17 0.17
N LYS A 54 0.86 -23.46 -1.00
CA LYS A 54 1.61 -23.88 -2.19
C LYS A 54 2.61 -22.82 -2.65
N ALA A 55 2.20 -21.56 -2.67
CA ALA A 55 3.08 -20.45 -3.05
C ALA A 55 4.28 -20.32 -2.08
N VAL A 56 4.04 -20.47 -0.78
CA VAL A 56 5.10 -20.48 0.24
C VAL A 56 6.03 -21.67 0.05
N ASP A 57 5.50 -22.88 -0.14
CA ASP A 57 6.30 -24.08 -0.35
C ASP A 57 7.16 -23.94 -1.62
N GLN A 58 6.59 -23.45 -2.72
CA GLN A 58 7.31 -23.19 -3.97
C GLN A 58 8.41 -22.13 -3.78
N TYR A 59 8.11 -21.06 -3.04
CA TYR A 59 9.08 -20.02 -2.73
C TYR A 59 10.27 -20.57 -1.94
N ILE A 60 10.02 -21.40 -0.92
CA ILE A 60 11.07 -22.01 -0.08
C ILE A 60 11.88 -23.05 -0.88
N LEU A 61 11.22 -23.93 -1.63
CA LEU A 61 11.85 -25.06 -2.31
C LEU A 61 12.67 -24.64 -3.53
N HIS A 62 12.19 -23.65 -4.28
CA HIS A 62 12.79 -23.28 -5.57
C HIS A 62 13.58 -21.99 -5.53
N ASN A 63 13.57 -21.27 -4.39
CA ASN A 63 14.34 -20.04 -4.16
C ASN A 63 14.13 -18.96 -5.24
N VAL A 64 13.04 -19.07 -6.03
CA VAL A 64 12.84 -18.26 -7.25
C VAL A 64 11.36 -18.03 -7.57
N VAL A 65 10.99 -16.74 -7.52
CA VAL A 65 10.35 -15.84 -8.52
C VAL A 65 9.08 -16.26 -9.27
N GLN A 66 8.53 -17.47 -9.21
CA GLN A 66 7.27 -17.78 -9.91
C GLN A 66 6.39 -18.73 -9.09
N PHE A 67 5.41 -18.15 -8.40
CA PHE A 67 4.28 -18.86 -7.80
C PHE A 67 2.98 -18.32 -8.42
N ASP A 68 1.93 -19.15 -8.41
CA ASP A 68 0.61 -18.69 -8.83
C ASP A 68 0.15 -17.54 -7.93
N PRO A 69 -0.34 -16.42 -8.50
CA PRO A 69 -0.58 -15.21 -7.73
C PRO A 69 -1.54 -15.47 -6.57
N VAL A 70 -1.15 -15.04 -5.37
CA VAL A 70 -1.98 -15.24 -4.18
C VAL A 70 -3.01 -14.12 -4.11
N ASP A 71 -4.28 -14.48 -4.17
CA ASP A 71 -5.38 -13.52 -4.20
C ASP A 71 -5.92 -13.17 -2.80
N PHE A 72 -6.21 -11.89 -2.63
CA PHE A 72 -6.83 -11.31 -1.44
C PHE A 72 -8.07 -10.50 -1.86
N ASN A 73 -9.19 -10.77 -1.21
CA ASN A 73 -10.40 -10.00 -1.37
C ASN A 73 -10.44 -8.87 -0.33
N VAL A 74 -10.74 -7.65 -0.76
CA VAL A 74 -11.08 -6.55 0.13
C VAL A 74 -12.60 -6.44 0.16
N LEU A 75 -13.16 -6.72 1.31
CA LEU A 75 -14.60 -6.77 1.56
C LEU A 75 -15.06 -5.50 2.28
N ASP A 76 -16.25 -5.05 1.95
CA ASP A 76 -16.95 -4.04 2.74
C ASP A 76 -17.57 -4.67 4.01
N PRO A 77 -18.17 -3.86 4.92
CA PRO A 77 -18.85 -4.39 6.10
C PRO A 77 -20.05 -5.31 5.79
N GLY A 78 -20.60 -5.27 4.57
CA GLY A 78 -21.65 -6.15 4.11
C GLY A 78 -21.14 -7.51 3.58
N GLY A 79 -19.83 -7.71 3.53
CA GLY A 79 -19.20 -8.91 2.98
C GLY A 79 -19.07 -8.90 1.46
N TYR A 80 -19.39 -7.79 0.79
CA TYR A 80 -19.25 -7.66 -0.66
C TYR A 80 -17.81 -7.29 -1.02
N ARG A 81 -17.28 -7.98 -2.02
CA ARG A 81 -15.95 -7.67 -2.54
C ARG A 81 -15.95 -6.33 -3.29
N ILE A 82 -15.17 -5.38 -2.77
CA ILE A 82 -15.01 -4.04 -3.35
C ILE A 82 -13.67 -3.87 -4.07
N LEU A 83 -12.62 -4.59 -3.66
CA LEU A 83 -11.33 -4.65 -4.36
C LEU A 83 -10.77 -6.07 -4.32
N GLN A 84 -9.83 -6.35 -5.22
CA GLN A 84 -9.02 -7.55 -5.21
C GLN A 84 -7.55 -7.16 -5.25
N ALA A 85 -6.73 -7.77 -4.42
CA ALA A 85 -5.28 -7.64 -4.47
C ALA A 85 -4.67 -8.99 -4.82
N SER A 86 -3.74 -9.02 -5.77
CA SER A 86 -3.08 -10.24 -6.22
C SER A 86 -1.59 -10.08 -5.99
N LEU A 87 -1.01 -10.96 -5.18
CA LEU A 87 0.41 -10.96 -4.85
C LEU A 87 1.16 -11.80 -5.88
N TYR A 88 2.02 -11.13 -6.63
CA TYR A 88 2.99 -11.71 -7.53
C TYR A 88 4.38 -11.70 -6.87
N PRO A 89 5.32 -12.51 -7.38
CA PRO A 89 6.71 -12.48 -6.96
C PRO A 89 7.36 -11.08 -7.03
N GLU A 90 6.93 -10.25 -7.97
CA GLU A 90 7.44 -8.91 -8.26
C GLU A 90 6.73 -7.81 -7.43
N GLY A 91 5.60 -8.15 -6.80
CA GLY A 91 4.82 -7.20 -6.00
C GLY A 91 3.32 -7.48 -5.98
N LEU A 92 2.58 -6.59 -5.32
CA LEU A 92 1.13 -6.67 -5.16
C LEU A 92 0.44 -5.78 -6.20
N MET A 93 -0.55 -6.31 -6.90
CA MET A 93 -1.41 -5.51 -7.79
C MET A 93 -2.81 -5.38 -7.20
N VAL A 94 -3.34 -4.16 -7.11
CA VAL A 94 -4.67 -3.90 -6.55
C VAL A 94 -5.64 -3.49 -7.67
N HIS A 95 -6.81 -4.12 -7.70
CA HIS A 95 -7.82 -3.95 -8.73
C HIS A 95 -9.20 -3.59 -8.16
N GLU A 96 -9.91 -2.73 -8.88
CA GLU A 96 -11.34 -2.43 -8.72
C GLU A 96 -12.07 -2.97 -9.97
N GLY A 97 -12.66 -4.16 -9.85
CA GLY A 97 -13.18 -4.89 -11.01
C GLY A 97 -12.07 -5.17 -12.03
N LYS A 98 -12.18 -4.60 -13.25
CA LYS A 98 -11.16 -4.73 -14.30
C LYS A 98 -10.10 -3.61 -14.28
N ARG A 99 -10.27 -2.59 -13.45
CA ARG A 99 -9.38 -1.42 -13.39
C ARG A 99 -8.24 -1.67 -12.40
N LYS A 100 -6.98 -1.51 -12.84
CA LYS A 100 -5.82 -1.46 -11.94
C LYS A 100 -5.83 -0.14 -11.16
N VAL A 101 -5.85 -0.23 -9.84
CA VAL A 101 -5.86 0.91 -8.91
C VAL A 101 -4.44 1.36 -8.59
N CYS A 102 -3.58 0.42 -8.20
CA CYS A 102 -2.18 0.68 -7.92
C CYS A 102 -1.36 -0.61 -7.99
N GLU A 103 -0.05 -0.43 -7.95
CA GLU A 103 0.93 -1.51 -7.80
C GLU A 103 1.80 -1.21 -6.59
N VAL A 104 2.10 -2.22 -5.79
CA VAL A 104 3.02 -2.15 -4.67
C VAL A 104 4.21 -3.03 -4.99
N SER A 105 5.39 -2.43 -5.19
CA SER A 105 6.63 -3.20 -5.28
C SER A 105 7.25 -3.32 -3.90
N LEU A 106 7.64 -4.53 -3.53
CA LEU A 106 8.43 -4.76 -2.32
C LEU A 106 9.89 -4.36 -2.62
N SER A 107 10.48 -3.55 -1.74
CA SER A 107 11.85 -3.10 -1.90
C SER A 107 12.79 -4.17 -1.37
N ASN A 108 13.75 -4.59 -2.19
CA ASN A 108 14.85 -5.46 -1.79
C ASN A 108 16.19 -4.77 -2.12
N ASP A 109 16.22 -3.46 -1.86
CA ASP A 109 17.30 -2.58 -2.26
C ASP A 109 18.33 -2.47 -1.13
N GLU A 110 19.52 -3.04 -1.35
CA GLU A 110 20.66 -2.97 -0.44
C GLU A 110 21.12 -1.52 -0.23
N GLU A 111 20.87 -0.60 -1.16
CA GLU A 111 21.25 0.82 -1.06
C GLU A 111 20.30 1.63 -0.17
N SER A 112 19.05 1.17 -0.02
CA SER A 112 18.04 1.84 0.81
C SER A 112 17.33 0.84 1.73
N PRO A 113 18.05 0.25 2.72
CA PRO A 113 17.56 -0.87 3.53
C PRO A 113 16.37 -0.52 4.41
N SER A 114 16.12 0.79 4.63
CA SER A 114 14.91 1.24 5.33
C SER A 114 13.68 1.25 4.44
N CYS A 115 13.81 1.29 3.11
CA CYS A 115 12.66 1.23 2.22
C CYS A 115 12.12 -0.20 2.14
N ILE A 116 10.87 -0.41 2.50
CA ILE A 116 10.23 -1.73 2.52
C ILE A 116 9.25 -1.94 1.37
N ALA A 117 8.61 -0.87 0.89
CA ALA A 117 7.66 -0.95 -0.20
C ALA A 117 7.48 0.40 -0.90
N LYS A 118 7.05 0.35 -2.16
CA LYS A 118 6.73 1.54 -2.96
C LYS A 118 5.39 1.35 -3.65
N ILE A 119 4.50 2.33 -3.54
CA ILE A 119 3.26 2.37 -4.32
C ILE A 119 3.54 3.13 -5.62
N LYS A 120 3.24 2.48 -6.75
CA LYS A 120 3.39 3.04 -8.08
C LYS A 120 2.04 3.37 -8.69
N HIS A 121 2.03 4.44 -9.48
CA HIS A 121 0.87 4.86 -10.25
C HIS A 121 0.52 3.81 -11.32
N PRO A 122 -0.77 3.41 -11.47
CA PRO A 122 -1.17 2.25 -12.26
C PRO A 122 -0.88 2.35 -13.76
N VAL A 123 -0.78 3.57 -14.32
CA VAL A 123 -0.56 3.80 -15.77
C VAL A 123 0.90 4.13 -16.09
N THR A 124 1.57 4.88 -15.21
CA THR A 124 2.90 5.44 -15.49
C THR A 124 4.01 4.65 -14.81
N SER A 125 3.66 3.76 -13.88
CA SER A 125 4.59 3.02 -13.02
C SER A 125 5.54 3.91 -12.20
N MET A 126 5.27 5.22 -12.11
CA MET A 126 6.04 6.13 -11.29
C MET A 126 5.75 5.91 -9.81
N THR A 127 6.77 5.93 -8.97
CA THR A 127 6.61 5.88 -7.51
C THR A 127 5.87 7.11 -7.00
N VAL A 128 4.79 6.88 -6.27
CA VAL A 128 3.95 7.91 -5.66
C VAL A 128 4.15 7.98 -4.15
N TYR A 129 4.23 6.82 -3.51
CA TYR A 129 4.50 6.69 -2.07
C TYR A 129 5.63 5.70 -1.83
N GLU A 130 6.47 5.99 -0.85
CA GLU A 130 7.47 5.08 -0.30
C GLU A 130 7.16 4.79 1.16
N PHE A 131 7.32 3.54 1.54
CA PHE A 131 7.15 3.05 2.90
C PHE A 131 8.56 2.78 3.43
N ARG A 132 8.91 3.44 4.53
CA ARG A 132 10.22 3.27 5.18
C ARG A 132 10.05 2.78 6.61
N ASP A 133 10.71 1.69 6.95
CA ASP A 133 10.81 1.21 8.32
C ASP A 133 11.85 2.05 9.09
N MET A 134 11.41 2.61 10.21
CA MET A 134 12.18 3.43 11.13
C MET A 134 12.23 2.77 12.51
N GLY A 135 12.56 1.47 12.56
CA GLY A 135 12.69 0.72 13.81
C GLY A 135 11.36 0.22 14.37
N GLY A 136 10.49 -0.28 13.49
CA GLY A 136 9.16 -0.80 13.81
C GLY A 136 8.03 0.17 13.51
N THR A 137 8.32 1.47 13.31
CA THR A 137 7.35 2.44 12.79
C THR A 137 7.55 2.60 11.29
N ILE A 138 6.49 2.46 10.51
CA ILE A 138 6.56 2.64 9.06
C ILE A 138 6.16 4.07 8.72
N CYS A 139 7.08 4.83 8.15
CA CYS A 139 6.81 6.17 7.63
C CYS A 139 6.40 6.08 6.16
N VAL A 140 5.27 6.71 5.82
CA VAL A 140 4.80 6.85 4.45
C VAL A 140 5.17 8.23 3.94
N THR A 141 6.03 8.27 2.92
CA THR A 141 6.50 9.52 2.30
C THR A 141 6.01 9.61 0.86
N SER A 142 5.59 10.80 0.43
CA SER A 142 5.24 11.07 -0.96
C SER A 142 6.28 11.98 -1.61
N ASN A 143 6.47 11.83 -2.92
CA ASN A 143 7.34 12.71 -3.70
C ASN A 143 6.82 14.16 -3.80
N THR A 144 5.56 14.40 -3.43
CA THR A 144 4.93 15.73 -3.54
C THR A 144 4.60 16.40 -2.20
N ASP A 145 4.65 15.69 -1.07
CA ASP A 145 4.29 16.22 0.25
C ASP A 145 5.46 16.04 1.23
N GLU A 146 6.25 17.10 1.40
CA GLU A 146 7.33 17.17 2.41
C GLU A 146 6.81 17.42 3.85
N LEU A 147 5.50 17.68 4.04
CA LEU A 147 4.97 18.27 5.28
C LEU A 147 3.85 17.48 5.99
N GLN A 148 3.38 16.35 5.46
CA GLN A 148 2.33 15.54 6.11
C GLN A 148 2.70 14.06 6.12
N GLY A 149 3.68 13.70 6.95
CA GLY A 149 4.07 12.31 7.16
C GLY A 149 2.92 11.52 7.78
N THR A 150 2.40 10.53 7.04
CA THR A 150 1.55 9.50 7.63
C THR A 150 2.47 8.42 8.18
N THR A 151 2.27 8.02 9.43
CA THR A 151 3.03 6.95 10.08
C THR A 151 2.11 5.79 10.43
N ILE A 152 2.63 4.57 10.32
CA ILE A 152 1.97 3.35 10.75
C ILE A 152 2.76 2.82 11.93
N MET A 153 2.15 2.90 13.11
CA MET A 153 2.79 2.57 14.38
C MET A 153 2.24 1.26 14.94
N PRO A 154 3.08 0.33 15.42
CA PRO A 154 2.63 -0.85 16.11
C PRO A 154 2.09 -0.45 17.48
N ASN A 155 0.88 -0.87 17.79
CA ASN A 155 0.26 -0.75 19.10
C ASN A 155 0.34 -2.09 19.82
N ARG A 156 1.31 -2.20 20.72
CA ARG A 156 1.56 -3.40 21.53
C ARG A 156 0.80 -3.30 22.85
N GLU A 157 -0.49 -3.58 22.83
CA GLU A 157 -1.26 -3.76 24.07
C GLU A 157 -0.82 -5.08 24.73
N GLY A 158 -0.21 -5.00 25.92
CA GLY A 158 0.48 -6.13 26.57
C GLY A 158 -0.37 -7.38 26.84
N TRP A 159 -1.69 -7.23 26.93
CA TRP A 159 -2.65 -8.31 27.18
C TRP A 159 -2.89 -9.22 25.99
N MET A 160 -2.72 -8.70 24.77
CA MET A 160 -2.94 -9.50 23.57
C MET A 160 -1.96 -10.68 23.49
N ARG A 161 -0.76 -10.57 24.10
CA ARG A 161 0.26 -11.64 24.18
C ARG A 161 -0.25 -12.97 24.75
N LEU A 162 -1.28 -12.96 25.58
CA LEU A 162 -1.82 -14.14 26.26
C LEU A 162 -2.79 -14.95 25.39
N LEU A 163 -3.32 -14.41 24.30
CA LEU A 163 -4.29 -15.08 23.42
C LEU A 163 -3.64 -15.79 22.21
N TYR A 164 -2.31 -15.78 22.09
CA TYR A 164 -1.58 -15.94 20.81
C TYR A 164 -0.92 -17.31 20.53
N CYS A 165 -1.53 -18.42 20.92
CA CYS A 165 -1.04 -19.77 20.58
C CYS A 165 -1.65 -20.36 19.28
N CYS A 166 -2.51 -19.64 18.55
CA CYS A 166 -3.15 -20.14 17.34
C CYS A 166 -2.47 -19.63 16.06
N GLY A 167 -2.31 -20.53 15.07
CA GLY A 167 -1.54 -20.34 13.83
C GLY A 167 -2.11 -19.35 12.82
N CYS A 168 -2.26 -18.08 13.22
CA CYS A 168 -2.60 -16.98 12.32
C CYS A 168 -1.45 -16.74 11.33
N THR A 169 -1.76 -16.62 10.04
CA THR A 169 -0.81 -16.28 8.96
C THR A 169 -0.46 -14.79 8.91
N PHE A 170 -1.36 -13.93 9.41
CA PHE A 170 -1.12 -12.49 9.50
C PHE A 170 -0.37 -12.08 10.77
N SER A 171 0.34 -10.95 10.72
CA SER A 171 1.16 -10.48 11.82
C SER A 171 0.33 -10.19 13.09
N ARG A 172 0.96 -10.41 14.25
CA ARG A 172 0.35 -10.50 15.59
C ARG A 172 0.21 -9.16 16.30
N GLU A 173 0.32 -8.07 15.54
CA GLU A 173 0.35 -6.71 16.04
C GLU A 173 -0.87 -5.94 15.54
N LYS A 174 -1.38 -5.04 16.37
CA LYS A 174 -2.35 -4.02 15.96
C LYS A 174 -1.55 -2.84 15.44
N TRP A 175 -1.96 -2.23 14.34
CA TRP A 175 -1.30 -1.02 13.82
C TRP A 175 -2.24 0.17 13.83
N LEU A 176 -1.66 1.34 14.11
CA LEU A 176 -2.34 2.62 14.08
C LEU A 176 -1.79 3.43 12.92
N VAL A 177 -2.68 3.87 12.02
CA VAL A 177 -2.33 4.83 10.98
C VAL A 177 -2.54 6.22 11.55
N VAL A 178 -1.46 6.97 11.73
CA VAL A 178 -1.42 8.29 12.34
C VAL A 178 -1.02 9.31 11.30
N THR A 179 -1.79 10.39 11.21
CA THR A 179 -1.47 11.54 10.35
C THR A 179 -1.66 12.80 11.20
N GLN A 180 -0.66 13.67 11.27
CA GLN A 180 -0.70 14.90 12.10
C GLN A 180 -1.14 14.62 13.55
N ASP A 181 -0.52 13.63 14.19
CA ASP A 181 -0.81 13.18 15.56
C ASP A 181 -2.25 12.68 15.82
N THR A 182 -3.06 12.52 14.76
CA THR A 182 -4.41 11.97 14.84
C THR A 182 -4.44 10.55 14.27
N THR A 183 -4.99 9.61 15.03
CA THR A 183 -5.24 8.24 14.52
C THR A 183 -6.37 8.29 13.49
N ARG A 184 -6.04 8.03 12.23
CA ARG A 184 -6.98 8.00 11.10
C ARG A 184 -7.59 6.62 10.88
N ALA A 185 -6.82 5.57 11.09
CA ALA A 185 -7.29 4.21 10.96
C ALA A 185 -6.60 3.26 11.94
N ILE A 186 -7.28 2.17 12.24
CA ILE A 186 -6.75 1.05 13.03
C ILE A 186 -6.78 -0.18 12.15
N ILE A 187 -5.65 -0.88 12.07
CA ILE A 187 -5.48 -2.15 11.35
C ILE A 187 -5.33 -3.23 12.41
N ILE A 188 -6.23 -4.22 12.38
CA ILE A 188 -6.28 -5.30 13.38
C ILE A 188 -6.35 -6.63 12.64
N PRO A 189 -5.47 -7.61 12.96
CA PRO A 189 -5.67 -8.98 12.49
C PRO A 189 -6.96 -9.52 13.11
N VAL A 190 -7.84 -10.09 12.28
CA VAL A 190 -9.03 -10.79 12.76
C VAL A 190 -8.60 -12.16 13.23
N SER A 191 -8.96 -12.53 14.46
CA SER A 191 -8.67 -13.84 15.01
C SER A 191 -9.96 -14.52 15.46
N PRO A 192 -10.22 -15.74 14.98
CA PRO A 192 -10.82 -16.75 15.81
C PRO A 192 -10.01 -18.04 15.83
N PHE A 193 -10.34 -18.87 16.81
CA PHE A 193 -9.78 -20.21 17.05
C PHE A 193 -9.93 -21.19 15.87
N PHE A 194 -10.65 -20.83 14.81
CA PHE A 194 -10.84 -21.64 13.61
C PHE A 194 -10.62 -20.80 12.35
N HIS A 195 -9.36 -20.69 11.92
CA HIS A 195 -8.95 -20.36 10.56
C HIS A 195 -9.57 -19.09 9.94
N GLU A 196 -9.15 -17.89 10.37
CA GLU A 196 -9.42 -16.68 9.59
C GLU A 196 -8.12 -15.97 9.21
N ASN A 197 -7.87 -15.97 7.90
CA ASN A 197 -6.81 -15.22 7.25
C ASN A 197 -7.38 -13.85 6.85
N SER A 198 -7.71 -12.98 7.80
CA SER A 198 -8.15 -11.63 7.46
C SER A 198 -7.62 -10.51 8.37
N ILE A 199 -7.53 -9.31 7.80
CA ILE A 199 -7.15 -8.08 8.47
C ILE A 199 -8.29 -7.08 8.32
N LYS A 200 -8.76 -6.52 9.43
CA LYS A 200 -9.75 -5.45 9.43
C LYS A 200 -9.06 -4.09 9.53
N SER A 201 -9.44 -3.17 8.65
CA SER A 201 -9.05 -1.76 8.73
C SER A 201 -10.30 -0.92 8.97
N THR A 202 -10.34 -0.16 10.07
CA THR A 202 -11.46 0.72 10.42
C THR A 202 -10.98 2.17 10.46
N LYS A 203 -11.73 3.07 9.82
CA LYS A 203 -11.50 4.51 9.96
C LYS A 203 -11.96 4.97 11.34
N LYS A 204 -11.19 5.84 11.99
CA LYS A 204 -11.71 6.62 13.11
C LYS A 204 -12.43 7.84 12.57
N VAL A 205 -13.74 7.92 12.79
CA VAL A 205 -14.51 9.14 12.58
C VAL A 205 -14.08 10.14 13.66
N GLN A 206 -13.64 11.33 13.25
CA GLN A 206 -13.47 12.45 14.17
C GLN A 206 -14.87 12.88 14.61
N ASN A 207 -15.25 12.59 15.85
CA ASN A 207 -16.36 13.28 16.49
C ASN A 207 -15.90 14.74 16.66
N HIS A 208 -16.39 15.62 15.78
CA HIS A 208 -16.42 17.04 16.09
C HIS A 208 -17.54 17.22 17.12
N GLU A 209 -17.17 17.28 18.40
CA GLU A 209 -17.95 18.04 19.40
C GLU A 209 -17.62 19.53 19.28
#